data_AF-M0DLT7-F1
#
_entry.id   AF-M0DLT7-F1
#
_cell.length_a   1.000
_cell.length_b   1.000
_cell.length_c   1.000
_cell.angle_alpha   90.00
_cell.angle_beta   90.00
_cell.angle_gamma   90.00
#
_symmetry.space_group_name_H-M   'P 1'
#
loop_
_entity.id
_entity.type
_entity.pdbx_description
1 polymer ?
#
loop_
_entity_poly.entity_id
_entity_poly.type
_entity_poly.pdbx_seq_one_letter_code
_entity_poly.pdbx_strand_id
1 'polypeptide(L)'
;MQNVTDQIRNPFGMRPDCPSFVPGYGDANADFHVVGDRPGVHGGTAAGVPFTGEPWSPAFLSALSAAGLIAGVADGVGPDGVAREGDPAATDPIRTDRTFLSYLHMCASEEPPDDDAYADMERF
;
A
#
# COMPACT_ATOMS: atom_id res chain seq x y z
N MET A 1 -3.00 -16.73 17.70
CA MET A 1 -1.96 -15.73 17.39
C MET A 1 -2.26 -14.48 18.19
N GLN A 2 -1.25 -13.83 18.75
CA GLN A 2 -1.38 -12.58 19.49
C GLN A 2 -1.01 -11.47 18.50
N ASN A 3 -1.86 -10.45 18.33
CA ASN A 3 -1.64 -9.38 17.35
C ASN A 3 -0.29 -8.72 17.57
N VAL A 4 0.56 -8.70 16.53
CA VAL A 4 1.88 -8.04 16.54
C VAL A 4 1.72 -6.51 16.63
N THR A 5 0.62 -5.97 16.09
CA THR A 5 0.22 -4.55 16.17
C THR A 5 -1.22 -4.41 15.66
N ASP A 6 -1.93 -3.36 16.09
CA ASP A 6 -3.23 -2.96 15.51
C ASP A 6 -3.08 -1.79 14.51
N GLN A 7 -1.83 -1.38 14.19
CA GLN A 7 -1.55 -0.34 13.20
C GLN A 7 -1.67 -0.91 11.77
N ILE A 8 -2.47 -0.29 10.91
CA ILE A 8 -2.65 -0.71 9.51
C ILE A 8 -1.59 -0.11 8.59
N ARG A 9 -1.20 1.14 8.84
CA ARG A 9 -0.17 1.83 8.05
C ARG A 9 1.20 1.54 8.62
N ASN A 10 2.10 0.99 7.79
CA ASN A 10 3.46 0.61 8.20
C ASN A 10 3.50 -0.20 9.51
N PRO A 11 2.77 -1.33 9.61
CA PRO A 11 2.65 -2.11 10.86
C PRO A 11 3.99 -2.52 11.46
N PHE A 12 5.00 -2.74 10.61
CA PHE A 12 6.33 -3.19 11.00
C PHE A 12 7.32 -2.05 11.26
N GLY A 13 6.90 -0.80 11.10
CA GLY A 13 7.76 0.37 11.32
C GLY A 13 8.95 0.46 10.37
N MET A 14 8.82 -0.07 9.16
CA MET A 14 9.88 -0.09 8.14
C MET A 14 10.25 1.33 7.71
N ARG A 15 11.55 1.58 7.57
CA ARG A 15 12.13 2.86 7.16
C ARG A 15 13.31 2.59 6.23
N PRO A 16 13.08 2.43 4.92
CA PRO A 16 14.17 2.32 3.95
C PRO A 16 14.97 3.63 3.90
N ASP A 17 16.24 3.53 3.50
CA ASP A 17 17.15 4.68 3.43
C ASP A 17 16.94 5.47 2.13
N CYS A 18 15.79 6.13 2.03
CA CYS A 18 15.44 6.97 0.89
C CYS A 18 14.55 8.15 1.31
N PRO A 19 14.57 9.27 0.55
CA PRO A 19 13.86 10.49 0.95
C PRO A 19 12.33 10.34 1.01
N SER A 20 11.77 9.46 0.20
CA SER A 20 10.33 9.20 0.12
C SER A 20 10.08 7.72 -0.17
N PHE A 21 9.09 7.14 0.49
CA PHE A 21 8.73 5.73 0.35
C PHE A 21 7.24 5.50 0.63
N VAL A 22 6.72 4.41 0.07
CA VAL A 22 5.38 3.91 0.38
C VAL A 22 5.55 2.61 1.17
N PRO A 23 5.32 2.61 2.49
CA PRO A 23 5.46 1.42 3.30
C PRO A 23 4.30 0.45 3.04
N GLY A 24 4.47 -0.80 3.50
CA GLY A 24 3.38 -1.76 3.49
C GLY A 24 2.16 -1.28 4.29
N TYR A 25 0.98 -1.69 3.85
CA TYR A 25 -0.31 -1.25 4.37
C TYR A 25 -1.26 -2.43 4.50
N GLY A 26 -1.86 -2.62 5.67
CA GLY A 26 -2.85 -3.67 5.92
C GLY A 26 -2.64 -4.40 7.24
N ASP A 27 -3.29 -5.55 7.35
CA ASP A 27 -3.22 -6.38 8.56
C ASP A 27 -1.84 -7.04 8.70
N ALA A 28 -1.18 -6.87 9.85
CA ALA A 28 0.09 -7.52 10.14
C ALA A 28 -0.01 -9.06 10.25
N ASN A 29 -1.23 -9.59 10.43
CA ASN A 29 -1.55 -11.01 10.49
C ASN A 29 -2.35 -11.47 9.26
N ALA A 30 -2.19 -10.77 8.13
CA ALA A 30 -2.92 -11.04 6.90
C ALA A 30 -2.81 -12.51 6.44
N ASP A 31 -3.90 -13.04 5.91
CA ASP A 31 -3.93 -14.32 5.21
C ASP A 31 -3.44 -14.18 3.76
N PHE A 32 -3.56 -12.98 3.20
CA PHE A 32 -3.15 -12.66 1.84
C PHE A 32 -2.16 -11.51 1.80
N HIS A 33 -1.12 -11.67 0.99
CA HIS A 33 -0.13 -10.64 0.73
C HIS A 33 -0.11 -10.31 -0.76
N VAL A 34 -0.50 -9.08 -1.10
CA VAL A 34 -0.45 -8.57 -2.47
C VAL A 34 0.82 -7.76 -2.63
N VAL A 35 1.70 -8.25 -3.50
CA VAL A 35 3.03 -7.65 -3.74
C VAL A 35 3.08 -7.06 -5.13
N GLY A 36 3.36 -5.76 -5.21
CA GLY A 36 3.64 -5.05 -6.46
C GLY A 36 5.14 -4.79 -6.63
N ASP A 37 5.51 -4.20 -7.75
CA ASP A 37 6.90 -3.82 -8.02
C ASP A 37 7.40 -2.67 -7.14
N ARG A 38 7.00 -1.43 -7.46
CA ARG A 38 7.44 -0.20 -6.77
C ARG A 38 6.42 0.94 -6.91
N PRO A 39 6.49 2.00 -6.08
CA PRO A 39 5.57 3.14 -6.17
C PRO A 39 5.57 3.84 -7.53
N GLY A 40 6.71 3.93 -8.21
CA GLY A 40 6.79 4.57 -9.54
C GLY A 40 6.09 3.81 -10.67
N VAL A 41 5.71 2.55 -10.45
CA VAL A 41 4.94 1.74 -11.41
C VAL A 41 3.51 1.54 -10.94
N HIS A 42 3.34 1.31 -9.63
CA HIS A 42 2.06 0.92 -9.06
C HIS A 42 1.39 1.99 -8.19
N GLY A 43 1.94 3.20 -8.16
CA GLY A 43 1.37 4.34 -7.45
C GLY A 43 1.53 4.28 -5.93
N GLY A 44 0.63 4.97 -5.24
CA GLY A 44 0.56 5.00 -3.79
C GLY A 44 1.34 6.12 -3.11
N THR A 45 2.01 6.98 -3.87
CA THR A 45 2.78 8.11 -3.32
C THR A 45 1.88 9.20 -2.72
N ALA A 46 0.76 9.53 -3.36
CA ALA A 46 -0.16 10.58 -2.90
C ALA A 46 -0.89 10.20 -1.61
N ALA A 47 -1.40 8.97 -1.52
CA ALA A 47 -2.09 8.49 -0.32
C ALA A 47 -1.12 7.84 0.70
N GLY A 48 0.11 7.52 0.30
CA GLY A 48 1.03 6.67 1.07
C GLY A 48 0.50 5.25 1.29
N VAL A 49 -0.34 4.74 0.37
CA VAL A 49 -0.93 3.39 0.40
C VAL A 49 -0.66 2.71 -0.95
N PRO A 50 -0.09 1.50 -1.00
CA PRO A 50 0.18 0.80 -2.26
C PRO A 50 -1.05 0.68 -3.16
N PHE A 51 -0.82 0.70 -4.48
CA PHE A 51 -1.84 0.52 -5.52
C PHE A 51 -2.88 1.64 -5.64
N THR A 52 -2.66 2.81 -5.04
CA THR A 52 -3.60 3.95 -5.10
C THR A 52 -3.12 5.07 -6.03
N GLY A 53 -4.04 5.88 -6.54
CA GLY A 53 -3.74 7.10 -7.31
C GLY A 53 -3.36 6.89 -8.78
N GLU A 54 -3.47 5.67 -9.30
CA GLU A 54 -3.22 5.39 -10.72
C GLU A 54 -4.50 5.25 -11.53
N PRO A 55 -4.47 5.47 -12.86
CA PRO A 55 -5.64 5.29 -13.73
C PRO A 55 -6.25 3.88 -13.67
N TRP A 56 -5.44 2.87 -13.36
CA TRP A 56 -5.88 1.48 -13.23
C TRP A 56 -6.25 1.09 -11.78
N SER A 57 -5.90 1.91 -10.77
CA SER A 57 -6.23 1.66 -9.36
C SER A 57 -7.71 1.36 -9.13
N PRO A 58 -8.67 2.10 -9.72
CA PRO A 58 -10.10 1.80 -9.55
C PRO A 58 -10.49 0.37 -9.95
N ALA A 59 -10.01 -0.09 -11.10
CA ALA A 59 -10.32 -1.44 -11.58
C ALA A 59 -9.67 -2.51 -10.69
N PHE A 60 -8.44 -2.28 -10.26
CA PHE A 60 -7.71 -3.21 -9.41
C PHE A 60 -8.32 -3.32 -8.00
N LEU A 61 -8.57 -2.19 -7.34
CA LEU A 61 -9.19 -2.17 -6.00
C LEU A 61 -10.60 -2.75 -6.05
N SER A 62 -11.37 -2.48 -7.11
CA SER A 62 -12.67 -3.11 -7.32
C SER A 62 -12.57 -4.62 -7.47
N ALA A 63 -11.58 -5.13 -8.21
CA ALA A 63 -11.36 -6.57 -8.35
C ALA A 63 -10.98 -7.24 -7.02
N LEU A 64 -10.08 -6.64 -6.24
CA LEU A 64 -9.72 -7.13 -4.91
C LEU A 64 -10.94 -7.15 -3.97
N SER A 65 -11.79 -6.12 -4.03
CA SER A 65 -13.02 -6.06 -3.23
C SER A 65 -14.03 -7.12 -3.65
N ALA A 66 -14.24 -7.29 -4.96
CA ALA A 66 -15.13 -8.32 -5.49
C ALA A 66 -14.66 -9.75 -5.15
N ALA A 67 -13.35 -9.95 -5.01
CA ALA A 67 -12.75 -11.21 -4.57
C ALA A 67 -12.79 -11.39 -3.03
N GLY A 68 -13.22 -10.39 -2.26
CA GLY A 68 -13.23 -10.42 -0.80
C GLY A 68 -11.83 -10.35 -0.17
N LEU A 69 -10.84 -9.83 -0.88
CA LEU A 69 -9.49 -9.61 -0.35
C LEU A 69 -9.38 -8.28 0.40
N ILE A 70 -10.19 -7.30 0.02
CA ILE A 70 -10.38 -6.06 0.78
C ILE A 70 -11.87 -5.83 0.97
N ALA A 71 -12.24 -5.18 2.07
CA ALA A 71 -13.62 -4.77 2.32
C ALA A 71 -14.05 -3.60 1.41
N GLY A 72 -13.09 -2.90 0.82
CA GLY A 72 -13.30 -1.88 -0.21
C GLY A 72 -12.56 -0.59 0.09
N VAL A 73 -12.95 0.46 -0.62
CA VAL A 73 -12.45 1.83 -0.41
C VAL A 73 -13.31 2.52 0.65
N ALA A 74 -12.70 3.36 1.49
CA ALA A 74 -13.41 4.09 2.53
C ALA A 74 -14.40 5.13 1.95
N ASP A 75 -15.46 5.45 2.69
CA ASP A 75 -16.42 6.48 2.26
C ASP A 75 -15.72 7.85 2.17
N GLY A 76 -16.04 8.65 1.16
CA GLY A 76 -15.40 9.96 0.92
C GLY A 76 -14.11 9.90 0.09
N VAL A 77 -13.50 8.71 -0.03
CA VAL A 77 -12.29 8.47 -0.83
C VAL A 77 -12.65 8.22 -2.30
N GLY A 78 -11.80 8.70 -3.21
CA GLY A 78 -11.94 8.45 -4.64
C GLY A 78 -11.82 6.95 -4.95
N PRO A 79 -12.37 6.47 -6.07
CA PRO A 79 -12.29 5.05 -6.44
C PRO A 79 -10.84 4.60 -6.69
N ASP A 80 -9.92 5.53 -6.90
CA ASP A 80 -8.47 5.32 -7.00
C ASP A 80 -7.78 5.16 -5.63
N GLY A 81 -8.53 5.22 -4.52
CA GLY A 81 -7.99 5.10 -3.16
C GLY A 81 -7.35 6.38 -2.64
N VAL A 82 -7.53 7.52 -3.31
CA VAL A 82 -7.00 8.82 -2.86
C VAL A 82 -8.11 9.62 -2.17
N ALA A 83 -7.88 10.00 -0.91
CA ALA A 83 -8.81 10.81 -0.15
C ALA A 83 -8.76 12.28 -0.63
N ARG A 84 -9.87 13.00 -0.48
CA ARG A 84 -9.87 14.46 -0.71
C ARG A 84 -9.05 15.15 0.38
N GLU A 85 -8.42 16.27 0.04
CA GLU A 85 -7.64 17.07 0.99
C GLU A 85 -8.51 17.47 2.20
N GLY A 86 -8.02 17.21 3.42
CA GLY A 86 -8.73 17.49 4.66
C GLY A 86 -9.76 16.44 5.09
N ASP A 87 -9.93 15.33 4.34
CA ASP A 87 -10.84 14.25 4.70
C ASP A 87 -10.23 13.33 5.78
N PRO A 88 -10.91 13.04 6.90
CA PRO A 88 -10.43 12.10 7.91
C PRO A 88 -10.16 10.69 7.38
N ALA A 89 -10.82 10.27 6.28
CA ALA A 89 -10.56 8.99 5.62
C ALA A 89 -9.18 8.89 4.97
N ALA A 90 -8.41 10.00 4.88
CA ALA A 90 -7.01 10.00 4.46
C ALA A 90 -6.12 9.11 5.33
N THR A 91 -6.54 8.83 6.57
CA THR A 91 -5.79 7.95 7.48
C THR A 91 -5.80 6.51 6.98
N ASP A 92 -6.99 5.97 6.69
CA ASP A 92 -7.21 4.59 6.26
C ASP A 92 -8.13 4.51 5.02
N PRO A 93 -7.61 4.88 3.84
CA PRO A 93 -8.43 5.00 2.64
C PRO A 93 -8.87 3.65 2.07
N ILE A 94 -8.17 2.57 2.42
CA ILE A 94 -8.46 1.20 1.98
C ILE A 94 -8.81 0.34 3.20
N ARG A 95 -10.03 -0.20 3.23
CA ARG A 95 -10.47 -1.11 4.30
C ARG A 95 -9.96 -2.51 3.97
N THR A 96 -8.87 -2.91 4.61
CA THR A 96 -8.26 -4.24 4.41
C THR A 96 -9.07 -5.33 5.12
N ASP A 97 -9.14 -6.52 4.54
CA ASP A 97 -9.85 -7.68 5.10
C ASP A 97 -8.87 -8.86 5.24
N ARG A 98 -8.04 -8.82 6.30
CA ARG A 98 -6.91 -9.74 6.50
C ARG A 98 -5.97 -9.81 5.28
N THR A 99 -5.78 -8.67 4.63
CA THR A 99 -4.85 -8.50 3.50
C THR A 99 -3.80 -7.47 3.82
N PHE A 100 -2.57 -7.77 3.41
CA PHE A 100 -1.43 -6.87 3.45
C PHE A 100 -0.99 -6.51 2.03
N LEU A 101 -0.75 -5.23 1.78
CA LEU A 101 -0.35 -4.67 0.50
C LEU A 101 1.07 -4.14 0.62
N SER A 102 1.98 -4.49 -0.29
CA SER A 102 3.34 -3.95 -0.30
C SER A 102 3.97 -3.90 -1.69
N TYR A 103 5.21 -3.42 -1.73
CA TYR A 103 6.08 -3.44 -2.90
C TYR A 103 7.32 -4.28 -2.64
N LEU A 104 7.91 -4.83 -3.71
CA LEU A 104 9.27 -5.36 -3.70
C LEU A 104 10.27 -4.26 -3.37
N HIS A 105 10.02 -3.04 -3.86
CA HIS A 105 10.86 -1.87 -3.58
C HIS A 105 10.02 -0.68 -3.10
N MET A 106 10.12 -0.34 -1.81
CA MET A 106 9.28 0.67 -1.16
C MET A 106 9.62 2.11 -1.52
N CYS A 107 10.85 2.40 -1.95
CA CYS A 107 11.26 3.78 -2.21
C CYS A 107 10.57 4.35 -3.45
N ALA A 108 10.10 5.59 -3.33
CA ALA A 108 9.48 6.33 -4.40
C ALA A 108 10.57 7.03 -5.23
N SER A 109 10.70 6.61 -6.48
CA SER A 109 11.58 7.21 -7.48
C SER A 109 10.93 7.09 -8.86
N GLU A 110 11.14 8.09 -9.72
CA GLU A 110 10.75 8.00 -11.13
C GLU A 110 11.65 7.02 -11.89
N GLU A 111 12.94 7.03 -11.57
CA GLU A 111 13.92 6.13 -12.16
C GLU A 111 13.76 4.70 -11.60
N PRO A 112 13.80 3.66 -12.46
CA PRO A 112 13.81 2.28 -12.00
C PRO A 112 15.04 1.98 -11.12
N PRO A 113 14.87 1.31 -9.97
CA PRO A 113 16.00 0.78 -9.19
C PRO A 113 16.77 -0.26 -10.00
N ASP A 114 18.06 -0.40 -9.71
CA ASP A 114 18.87 -1.52 -10.22
C ASP A 114 18.70 -2.77 -9.35
N ASP A 115 19.25 -3.89 -9.81
CA ASP A 115 19.11 -5.19 -9.13
C ASP A 115 19.67 -5.17 -7.70
N ASP A 116 20.75 -4.41 -7.46
CA ASP A 116 21.36 -4.26 -6.13
C ASP A 116 20.41 -3.49 -5.18
N ALA A 117 19.75 -2.44 -5.67
CA ALA A 117 18.74 -1.71 -4.89
C ALA A 117 17.52 -2.58 -4.56
N TYR A 118 17.10 -3.47 -5.46
CA TYR A 118 16.09 -4.49 -5.14
C TYR A 118 16.56 -5.48 -4.07
N ALA A 119 17.81 -5.97 -4.18
CA ALA A 119 18.38 -6.87 -3.18
C ALA A 119 18.47 -6.22 -1.79
N ASP A 120 18.80 -4.93 -1.72
CA ASP A 120 18.83 -4.16 -0.47
C ASP A 120 17.46 -4.02 0.22
N MET A 121 16.36 -4.28 -0.51
CA MET A 121 15.00 -4.29 0.03
C MET A 121 14.60 -5.64 0.62
N GLU A 122 15.28 -6.75 0.30
CA GLU A 122 14.96 -8.08 0.84
C GLU A 122 15.12 -8.19 2.37
N ARG A 123 15.82 -7.24 2.99
CA ARG A 123 15.98 -7.16 4.45
C ARG A 123 14.73 -6.65 5.18
N PHE A 124 13.75 -6.13 4.46
CA PHE A 124 12.48 -5.62 4.98
C PHE A 124 11.36 -6.61 4.71
#